data_AF-A0AAN8PSP0-F1
#
_entry.id   AF-A0AAN8PSP0-F1
#
_cell.length_a   1.000
_cell.length_b   1.000
_cell.length_c   1.000
_cell.angle_alpha   90.00
_cell.angle_beta   90.00
_cell.angle_gamma   90.00
#
_symmetry.space_group_name_H-M   'P 1'
#
loop_
_entity.id
_entity.type
_entity.pdbx_description
1 polymer ?
#
loop_
_entity_poly.entity_id
_entity_poly.type
_entity_poly.pdbx_seq_one_letter_code
_entity_poly.pdbx_strand_id
1 'polypeptide(L)'
;MNVIECLDYLRTLPLEDVCVDHGFKQIHFLVYCPCRTMVCIRKCCSEGEFYNATSDECESNDNLIVSVGTWRPHMVSCRRNDLDHALREKEKSMRHNDLIRQYYLLSDTFPSCENPLLLKVPDHAYKSCNRFNKDSDNDFVIFNNGSIKVNKYKSLYEPHQYCGEVTWHENGKIYEQNLILCSALKSEQTNLRPIKSILYGTLLILGGICLLITVSVSLYLPELRRRMHNKIALSHNASLMVAYFTWGIGQLSPNLGDRSCMFIGFSEEI
;
A
#
# COMPACT_ATOMS: atom_id res chain seq x y z
N MET A 1 -20.03 -10.92 -35.44
CA MET A 1 -19.90 -9.45 -35.33
C MET A 1 -18.58 -9.08 -35.98
N ASN A 2 -18.58 -8.25 -37.02
CA ASN A 2 -17.35 -7.88 -37.72
C ASN A 2 -16.54 -6.91 -36.84
N VAL A 3 -15.23 -7.11 -36.72
CA VAL A 3 -14.32 -6.29 -35.88
C VAL A 3 -14.42 -4.79 -36.21
N ILE A 4 -14.78 -4.45 -37.45
CA ILE A 4 -14.91 -3.08 -37.94
C ILE A 4 -16.10 -2.34 -37.28
N GLU A 5 -17.24 -3.01 -37.05
CA GLU A 5 -18.40 -2.38 -36.39
C GLU A 5 -18.13 -2.03 -34.92
N CYS A 6 -17.23 -2.78 -34.27
CA CYS A 6 -16.88 -2.55 -32.87
C CYS A 6 -16.02 -1.28 -32.69
N LEU A 7 -15.13 -0.99 -33.64
CA LEU A 7 -14.23 0.17 -33.61
C LEU A 7 -14.97 1.50 -33.78
N ASP A 8 -15.99 1.55 -34.64
CA ASP A 8 -16.79 2.77 -34.81
C ASP A 8 -17.67 3.05 -33.59
N TYR A 9 -18.17 2.01 -32.91
CA TYR A 9 -18.87 2.18 -31.63
C TYR A 9 -17.95 2.71 -30.52
N LEU A 10 -16.73 2.18 -30.39
CA LEU A 10 -15.75 2.62 -29.40
C LEU A 10 -15.35 4.11 -29.55
N ARG A 11 -15.38 4.66 -30.77
CA ARG A 11 -15.10 6.09 -31.02
C ARG A 11 -16.19 7.02 -30.52
N THR A 12 -17.41 6.52 -30.36
CA THR A 12 -18.56 7.33 -29.90
C THR A 12 -18.70 7.34 -28.38
N LEU A 13 -18.01 6.45 -27.68
CA LEU A 13 -18.05 6.41 -26.23
C LEU A 13 -17.18 7.54 -25.65
N PRO A 14 -17.71 8.34 -24.71
CA PRO A 14 -16.90 9.31 -24.00
C PRO A 14 -15.80 8.56 -23.24
N LEU A 15 -14.55 8.95 -23.44
CA LEU A 15 -13.35 8.29 -22.88
C LEU A 15 -13.39 8.15 -21.34
N GLU A 16 -14.20 8.99 -20.68
CA GLU A 16 -14.40 8.99 -19.24
C GLU A 16 -15.35 7.89 -18.71
N ASP A 17 -16.10 7.22 -19.59
CA ASP A 17 -17.02 6.11 -19.26
C ASP A 17 -16.40 4.73 -19.53
N VAL A 18 -15.19 4.68 -20.08
CA VAL A 18 -14.53 3.42 -20.45
C VAL A 18 -13.36 3.15 -19.49
N CYS A 19 -13.38 1.98 -18.89
CA CYS A 19 -12.34 1.46 -18.02
C CYS A 19 -11.62 0.33 -18.75
N VAL A 20 -10.30 0.24 -18.57
CA VAL A 20 -9.54 -0.94 -18.99
C VAL A 20 -9.59 -1.93 -17.84
N ASP A 21 -10.06 -3.13 -18.10
CA ASP A 21 -10.09 -4.23 -17.14
C ASP A 21 -9.18 -5.35 -17.64
N HIS A 22 -8.50 -6.03 -16.72
CA HIS A 22 -7.61 -7.14 -17.02
C HIS A 22 -8.36 -8.46 -16.87
N GLY A 23 -8.56 -9.18 -17.98
CA GLY A 23 -9.09 -10.54 -17.91
C GLY A 23 -8.01 -11.60 -17.83
N PHE A 24 -8.45 -12.85 -17.71
CA PHE A 24 -7.58 -14.03 -17.73
C PHE A 24 -6.62 -14.00 -18.94
N LYS A 25 -5.32 -14.24 -18.67
CA LYS A 25 -4.23 -14.36 -19.68
C LYS A 25 -3.83 -13.06 -20.38
N GLN A 26 -3.70 -11.95 -19.65
CA GLN A 26 -3.19 -10.66 -20.17
C GLN A 26 -4.03 -10.02 -21.28
N ILE A 27 -5.28 -10.46 -21.45
CA ILE A 27 -6.20 -9.83 -22.40
C ILE A 27 -6.81 -8.62 -21.69
N HIS A 28 -6.73 -7.46 -22.34
CA HIS A 28 -7.30 -6.22 -21.83
C HIS A 28 -8.67 -6.04 -22.47
N PHE A 29 -9.68 -5.79 -21.64
CA PHE A 29 -11.03 -5.50 -22.09
C PHE A 29 -11.33 -4.03 -21.84
N LEU A 30 -11.91 -3.36 -22.84
CA LEU A 30 -12.54 -2.06 -22.63
C LEU A 30 -13.95 -2.32 -22.14
N VAL A 31 -14.22 -1.96 -20.90
CA VAL A 31 -15.51 -2.18 -20.25
C VAL A 31 -16.10 -0.83 -19.88
N TYR A 32 -17.42 -0.70 -19.95
CA TYR A 32 -18.09 0.48 -19.43
C TYR A 32 -17.90 0.52 -17.91
N CYS A 33 -17.30 1.59 -17.38
CA CYS A 33 -16.89 1.70 -15.98
C CYS A 33 -18.05 1.37 -15.03
N PRO A 34 -18.10 0.15 -14.46
CA PRO A 34 -19.26 -0.30 -13.70
C PRO A 34 -19.43 0.53 -12.42
N CYS A 35 -18.33 1.08 -11.91
CA CYS A 35 -18.27 1.87 -10.68
C CYS A 35 -19.05 3.19 -10.71
N ARG A 36 -19.51 3.65 -11.89
CA ARG A 36 -20.40 4.82 -11.99
C ARG A 36 -21.83 4.49 -11.56
N THR A 37 -22.29 3.26 -11.76
CA THR A 37 -23.68 2.84 -11.52
C THR A 37 -23.83 1.86 -10.37
N MET A 38 -22.74 1.21 -9.94
CA MET A 38 -22.73 0.28 -8.81
C MET A 38 -21.51 0.48 -7.91
N VAL A 39 -21.57 -0.06 -6.70
CA VAL A 39 -20.43 -0.04 -5.77
C VAL A 39 -19.34 -0.96 -6.32
N CYS A 40 -18.12 -0.44 -6.44
CA CYS A 40 -16.95 -1.24 -6.77
C CYS A 40 -16.12 -1.51 -5.53
N ILE A 41 -15.62 -2.73 -5.41
CA ILE A 41 -14.66 -3.13 -4.39
C ILE A 41 -13.45 -3.74 -5.09
N ARG A 42 -12.26 -3.35 -4.68
CA ARG A 42 -11.01 -3.86 -5.23
C ARG A 42 -10.62 -5.16 -4.55
N LYS A 43 -10.17 -6.15 -5.33
CA LYS A 43 -9.42 -7.29 -4.79
C LYS A 43 -7.98 -6.89 -4.47
N CYS A 44 -7.36 -7.55 -3.50
CA CYS A 44 -5.95 -7.30 -3.16
C CYS A 44 -5.01 -8.10 -4.06
N CYS A 45 -5.38 -9.34 -4.38
CA CYS A 45 -4.61 -10.25 -5.20
C CYS A 45 -5.30 -10.50 -6.54
N SER A 46 -4.54 -11.04 -7.49
CA SER A 46 -5.04 -11.35 -8.83
C SER A 46 -6.13 -12.43 -8.78
N GLU A 47 -6.81 -12.67 -9.91
CA GLU A 47 -7.76 -13.78 -9.99
C GLU A 47 -7.07 -15.14 -9.75
N GLY A 48 -7.64 -15.94 -8.85
CA GLY A 48 -7.08 -17.23 -8.44
C GLY A 48 -6.01 -17.14 -7.33
N GLU A 49 -5.61 -15.93 -6.95
CA GLU A 49 -4.70 -15.69 -5.83
C GLU A 49 -5.45 -15.25 -4.57
N PHE A 50 -4.85 -15.50 -3.41
CA PHE A 50 -5.32 -15.06 -2.10
C PHE A 50 -4.16 -14.43 -1.33
N TYR A 51 -4.47 -13.63 -0.33
CA TYR A 51 -3.44 -12.97 0.47
C TYR A 51 -3.01 -13.86 1.64
N ASN A 52 -1.74 -14.23 1.71
CA ASN A 52 -1.18 -14.98 2.82
C ASN A 52 -0.70 -14.01 3.90
N ALA A 53 -1.42 -13.98 5.03
CA ALA A 53 -1.14 -13.07 6.14
C ALA A 53 0.16 -13.39 6.89
N THR A 54 0.78 -14.54 6.60
CA THR A 54 2.05 -14.97 7.18
C THR A 54 3.23 -14.49 6.36
N SER A 55 3.19 -14.71 5.04
CA SER A 55 4.25 -14.30 4.12
C SER A 55 4.13 -12.83 3.71
N ASP A 56 2.97 -12.19 3.96
CA ASP A 56 2.66 -10.84 3.48
C ASP A 56 2.68 -10.75 1.94
N GLU A 57 2.33 -11.85 1.27
CA GLU A 57 2.37 -12.00 -0.18
C GLU A 57 1.06 -12.60 -0.73
N CYS A 58 0.78 -12.32 -2.01
CA CYS A 58 -0.29 -13.00 -2.73
C CYS A 58 0.21 -14.36 -3.23
N GLU A 59 -0.51 -15.42 -2.90
CA GLU A 59 -0.16 -16.79 -3.27
C GLU A 59 -1.27 -17.42 -4.11
N SER A 60 -0.87 -18.31 -5.02
CA SER A 60 -1.79 -19.20 -5.74
C SER A 60 -1.67 -20.61 -5.16
N ASN A 61 -2.81 -21.24 -4.88
CA ASN A 61 -2.85 -22.63 -4.43
C ASN A 61 -3.99 -23.34 -5.14
N ASP A 62 -3.66 -24.24 -6.06
CA ASP A 62 -4.62 -24.99 -6.88
C ASP A 62 -5.72 -25.68 -6.07
N ASN A 63 -5.40 -26.10 -4.84
CA ASN A 63 -6.35 -26.77 -3.95
C ASN A 63 -7.33 -25.79 -3.27
N LEU A 64 -7.01 -24.49 -3.22
CA LEU A 64 -7.82 -23.43 -2.60
C LEU A 64 -8.64 -22.62 -3.62
N ILE A 65 -8.39 -22.76 -4.92
CA ILE A 65 -9.01 -21.95 -5.99
C ILE A 65 -10.54 -21.95 -5.91
N VAL A 66 -11.15 -23.06 -5.47
CA VAL A 66 -12.61 -23.22 -5.41
C VAL A 66 -13.27 -22.26 -4.40
N SER A 67 -12.59 -21.92 -3.29
CA SER A 67 -13.11 -20.95 -2.31
C SER A 67 -12.69 -19.50 -2.65
N VAL A 68 -11.47 -19.32 -3.19
CA VAL A 68 -10.90 -17.99 -3.49
C VAL A 68 -11.68 -17.24 -4.58
N GLY A 69 -12.22 -17.94 -5.58
CA GLY A 69 -13.06 -17.33 -6.62
C GLY A 69 -14.44 -16.83 -6.12
N THR A 70 -14.78 -17.08 -4.85
CA THR A 70 -16.11 -16.80 -4.30
C THR A 70 -16.12 -15.71 -3.22
N TRP A 71 -15.05 -14.92 -3.10
CA TRP A 71 -15.05 -13.77 -2.19
C TRP A 71 -16.23 -12.85 -2.50
N ARG A 72 -17.16 -12.71 -1.53
CA ARG A 72 -18.36 -11.89 -1.67
C ARG A 72 -18.59 -11.12 -0.37
N PRO A 73 -18.32 -9.80 -0.34
CA PRO A 73 -18.57 -9.00 0.85
C PRO A 73 -20.08 -8.91 1.08
N HIS A 74 -20.50 -9.16 2.31
CA HIS A 74 -21.86 -8.86 2.72
C HIS A 74 -22.04 -7.34 2.83
N MET A 75 -22.62 -6.73 1.80
CA MET A 75 -22.91 -5.30 1.83
C MET A 75 -24.30 -5.01 2.37
N VAL A 76 -24.37 -4.03 3.26
CA VAL A 76 -25.63 -3.47 3.73
C VAL A 76 -25.69 -2.00 3.32
N SER A 77 -26.79 -1.57 2.70
CA SER A 77 -26.97 -0.18 2.31
C SER A 77 -27.30 0.64 3.56
N CYS A 78 -26.50 1.67 3.84
CA CYS A 78 -26.86 2.71 4.79
C CYS A 78 -27.35 3.94 4.02
N ARG A 79 -28.57 4.44 4.32
CA ARG A 79 -29.08 5.66 3.66
C ARG A 79 -28.30 6.88 4.16
N ARG A 80 -28.11 7.86 3.26
CA ARG A 80 -27.37 9.13 3.53
C ARG A 80 -27.86 9.89 4.76
N ASN A 81 -29.16 9.87 5.03
CA ASN A 81 -29.76 10.54 6.19
C ASN A 81 -29.41 9.86 7.53
N ASP A 82 -28.87 8.65 7.50
CA ASP A 82 -28.44 7.91 8.68
C ASP A 82 -26.98 8.20 9.06
N LEU A 83 -26.19 8.90 8.24
CA LEU A 83 -24.78 9.21 8.59
C LEU A 83 -24.69 10.26 9.69
N ASP A 84 -25.50 11.31 9.59
CA ASP A 84 -25.60 12.37 10.62
C ASP A 84 -26.31 11.87 11.89
N HIS A 85 -27.18 10.87 11.76
CA HIS A 85 -27.91 10.26 12.88
C HIS A 85 -27.11 9.13 13.57
N ALA A 86 -26.33 8.32 12.85
CA ALA A 86 -25.45 7.29 13.41
C ALA A 86 -24.26 7.89 14.18
N LEU A 87 -23.88 9.13 13.87
CA LEU A 87 -22.92 9.89 14.67
C LEU A 87 -23.54 10.51 15.93
N ARG A 88 -24.88 10.63 16.02
CA ARG A 88 -25.57 11.34 17.12
C ARG A 88 -26.45 10.47 18.02
N GLU A 89 -26.94 9.31 17.59
CA GLU A 89 -27.76 8.46 18.45
C GLU A 89 -27.35 6.98 18.39
N LYS A 90 -26.99 6.45 19.56
CA LYS A 90 -27.05 5.02 19.84
C LYS A 90 -28.48 4.53 19.66
N GLU A 91 -28.62 3.52 18.83
CA GLU A 91 -29.70 2.52 18.84
C GLU A 91 -31.13 3.09 18.83
N LYS A 92 -31.70 3.26 17.62
CA LYS A 92 -33.12 2.93 17.40
C LYS A 92 -33.41 2.60 15.93
N SER A 93 -33.59 1.31 15.69
CA SER A 93 -34.45 0.71 14.65
C SER A 93 -34.26 1.22 13.22
N MET A 94 -33.22 0.72 12.55
CA MET A 94 -32.99 0.88 11.12
C MET A 94 -33.78 -0.19 10.35
N ARG A 95 -34.72 0.23 9.49
CA ARG A 95 -35.56 -0.69 8.68
C ARG A 95 -34.72 -1.44 7.64
N HIS A 96 -34.94 -2.75 7.58
CA HIS A 96 -34.10 -3.79 7.00
C HIS A 96 -34.13 -3.97 5.46
N ASN A 97 -34.56 -2.99 4.66
CA ASN A 97 -35.01 -3.29 3.29
C ASN A 97 -34.13 -2.86 2.11
N ASP A 98 -32.97 -2.21 2.31
CA ASP A 98 -32.07 -1.86 1.21
C ASP A 98 -30.76 -2.65 1.34
N LEU A 99 -30.73 -3.89 0.82
CA LEU A 99 -29.48 -4.62 0.59
C LEU A 99 -28.86 -4.11 -0.73
N ILE A 100 -27.59 -3.71 -0.72
CA ILE A 100 -26.86 -3.46 -1.97
C ILE A 100 -26.68 -4.82 -2.64
N ARG A 101 -27.58 -5.15 -3.59
CA ARG A 101 -27.58 -6.47 -4.24
C ARG A 101 -26.54 -6.61 -5.35
N GLN A 102 -25.94 -5.52 -5.79
CA GLN A 102 -25.05 -5.51 -6.96
C GLN A 102 -23.81 -4.70 -6.65
N TYR A 103 -22.66 -5.35 -6.85
CA TYR A 103 -21.35 -4.73 -6.80
C TYR A 103 -20.45 -5.34 -7.85
N TYR A 104 -19.41 -4.60 -8.20
CA TYR A 104 -18.40 -5.06 -9.13
C TYR A 104 -17.09 -5.27 -8.38
N LEU A 105 -16.44 -6.41 -8.66
CA LEU A 105 -15.10 -6.68 -8.17
C LEU A 105 -14.09 -6.22 -9.20
N LEU A 106 -13.21 -5.30 -8.79
CA LEU A 106 -12.09 -4.86 -9.61
C LEU A 106 -10.89 -5.76 -9.30
N SER A 107 -10.41 -6.51 -10.29
CA SER A 107 -9.26 -7.43 -10.17
C SER A 107 -7.90 -6.76 -10.42
N ASP A 108 -7.82 -5.42 -10.41
CA ASP A 108 -6.63 -4.73 -10.90
C ASP A 108 -5.48 -4.59 -9.88
N THR A 109 -4.28 -4.74 -10.44
CA THR A 109 -2.93 -4.80 -9.87
C THR A 109 -2.42 -3.53 -9.15
N PHE A 110 -3.30 -2.62 -8.69
CA PHE A 110 -2.88 -1.35 -8.08
C PHE A 110 -3.85 -0.81 -7.00
N PRO A 111 -3.34 -0.28 -5.86
CA PRO A 111 -1.93 -0.19 -5.48
C PRO A 111 -1.45 -1.48 -4.80
N SER A 112 -0.25 -1.93 -5.14
CA SER A 112 0.51 -2.84 -4.27
C SER A 112 0.66 -2.15 -2.91
N CYS A 113 -0.02 -2.68 -1.90
CA CYS A 113 -0.03 -2.08 -0.58
C CYS A 113 1.33 -2.40 0.05
N GLU A 114 2.27 -1.46 -0.02
CA GLU A 114 3.67 -1.65 0.39
C GLU A 114 3.81 -2.01 1.89
N ASN A 115 2.74 -1.85 2.68
CA ASN A 115 2.59 -2.32 4.07
C ASN A 115 1.07 -2.45 4.40
N PRO A 116 0.46 -3.62 4.17
CA PRO A 116 -0.96 -3.81 4.47
C PRO A 116 -1.20 -3.88 5.99
N LEU A 117 -2.15 -3.09 6.49
CA LEU A 117 -2.68 -3.29 7.83
C LEU A 117 -3.86 -4.25 7.74
N LEU A 118 -3.65 -5.47 8.19
CA LEU A 118 -4.69 -6.49 8.28
C LEU A 118 -5.72 -6.10 9.36
N LEU A 119 -6.89 -5.66 8.93
CA LEU A 119 -8.06 -5.64 9.82
C LEU A 119 -8.63 -7.05 9.86
N LYS A 120 -8.44 -7.71 11.00
CA LYS A 120 -9.03 -9.02 11.25
C LYS A 120 -10.50 -8.85 11.63
N VAL A 121 -11.38 -9.47 10.86
CA VAL A 121 -12.77 -9.70 11.23
C VAL A 121 -12.84 -11.12 11.83
N PRO A 122 -13.22 -11.30 13.10
CA PRO A 122 -13.32 -12.64 13.69
C PRO A 122 -14.51 -13.43 13.12
N ASP A 123 -14.31 -14.73 12.87
CA ASP A 123 -15.22 -15.68 12.19
C ASP A 123 -16.54 -16.02 12.91
N HIS A 124 -16.91 -15.35 14.00
CA HIS A 124 -18.01 -15.79 14.86
C HIS A 124 -19.08 -14.70 15.07
N ALA A 125 -19.97 -14.48 14.09
CA ALA A 125 -21.36 -14.01 14.34
C ALA A 125 -22.15 -13.81 13.02
N TYR A 126 -22.74 -14.88 12.47
CA TYR A 126 -23.71 -14.78 11.38
C TYR A 126 -25.15 -14.87 11.93
N LYS A 127 -25.69 -13.78 12.47
CA LYS A 127 -27.15 -13.58 12.59
C LYS A 127 -27.50 -12.15 13.01
N SER A 128 -28.43 -11.54 12.27
CA SER A 128 -28.91 -10.14 12.31
C SER A 128 -28.11 -9.18 11.43
N CYS A 129 -28.76 -8.60 10.42
CA CYS A 129 -28.13 -7.55 9.60
C CYS A 129 -27.63 -6.41 10.50
N ASN A 130 -26.55 -5.78 10.06
CA ASN A 130 -25.87 -4.63 10.69
C ASN A 130 -24.95 -4.90 11.87
N ARG A 131 -24.30 -6.06 11.96
CA ARG A 131 -23.05 -6.20 12.74
C ARG A 131 -22.14 -7.21 12.05
N PHE A 132 -21.05 -6.74 11.43
CA PHE A 132 -19.80 -7.48 11.58
C PHE A 132 -19.52 -7.50 13.11
N ASN A 133 -18.94 -8.57 13.60
CA ASN A 133 -18.84 -8.98 15.00
C ASN A 133 -19.23 -7.99 16.14
N LYS A 134 -20.32 -8.29 16.87
CA LYS A 134 -20.73 -7.55 18.09
C LYS A 134 -19.67 -7.56 19.22
N ASP A 135 -18.65 -8.40 19.14
CA ASP A 135 -17.62 -8.58 20.17
C ASP A 135 -16.17 -8.20 19.75
N SER A 136 -15.96 -7.48 18.64
CA SER A 136 -14.60 -6.97 18.34
C SER A 136 -14.63 -5.57 17.75
N ASP A 137 -13.73 -4.70 18.21
CA ASP A 137 -13.58 -3.30 17.79
C ASP A 137 -13.44 -3.04 16.27
N ASN A 138 -13.39 -4.06 15.41
CA ASN A 138 -12.99 -3.96 14.00
C ASN A 138 -14.14 -3.95 12.98
N ASP A 139 -15.37 -3.69 13.41
CA ASP A 139 -16.51 -3.58 12.48
C ASP A 139 -16.28 -2.48 11.45
N PHE A 140 -16.73 -2.70 10.22
CA PHE A 140 -16.69 -1.69 9.16
C PHE A 140 -18.00 -1.60 8.41
N VAL A 141 -18.23 -0.45 7.78
CA VAL A 141 -19.40 -0.17 6.94
C VAL A 141 -18.92 0.37 5.60
N ILE A 142 -19.32 -0.30 4.51
CA ILE A 142 -19.07 0.15 3.13
C ILE A 142 -20.25 1.03 2.69
N PHE A 143 -19.96 2.23 2.21
CA PHE A 143 -20.95 3.18 1.71
C PHE A 143 -21.17 3.03 0.20
N ASN A 144 -22.26 3.63 -0.32
CA ASN A 144 -22.62 3.57 -1.74
C ASN A 144 -21.61 4.24 -2.69
N ASN A 145 -20.73 5.10 -2.17
CA ASN A 145 -19.61 5.68 -2.92
C ASN A 145 -18.37 4.77 -2.91
N GLY A 146 -18.44 3.58 -2.32
CA GLY A 146 -17.31 2.68 -2.11
C GLY A 146 -16.33 3.13 -1.01
N SER A 147 -16.64 4.17 -0.23
CA SER A 147 -15.83 4.47 0.96
C SER A 147 -16.14 3.49 2.09
N ILE A 148 -15.21 3.29 3.01
CA ILE A 148 -15.40 2.51 4.24
C ILE A 148 -15.18 3.36 5.47
N LYS A 149 -16.00 3.11 6.50
CA LYS A 149 -15.71 3.55 7.86
C LYS A 149 -15.51 2.33 8.74
N VAL A 150 -14.37 2.27 9.41
CA VAL A 150 -14.02 1.20 10.35
C VAL A 150 -14.27 1.75 11.75
N ASN A 151 -15.12 1.14 12.56
CA ASN A 151 -15.58 1.66 13.85
C ASN A 151 -14.43 2.03 14.80
N LYS A 152 -13.33 1.26 14.79
CA LYS A 152 -12.11 1.57 15.56
C LYS A 152 -11.45 2.89 15.19
N TYR A 153 -11.52 3.26 13.91
CA TYR A 153 -10.82 4.40 13.34
C TYR A 153 -11.82 5.52 13.06
N LYS A 154 -11.50 6.75 13.48
CA LYS A 154 -12.38 7.91 13.20
C LYS A 154 -12.38 8.29 11.71
N SER A 155 -11.41 7.79 10.96
CA SER A 155 -11.17 8.09 9.55
C SER A 155 -12.19 7.40 8.63
N LEU A 156 -12.59 8.10 7.59
CA LEU A 156 -13.25 7.52 6.42
C LEU A 156 -12.16 7.15 5.41
N TYR A 157 -12.19 5.91 4.90
CA TYR A 157 -11.25 5.41 3.91
C TYR A 157 -11.90 5.41 2.52
N GLU A 158 -11.21 5.98 1.54
CA GLU A 158 -11.67 5.99 0.15
C GLU A 158 -11.45 4.63 -0.54
N PRO A 159 -12.18 4.33 -1.65
CA PRO A 159 -12.07 3.07 -2.41
C PRO A 159 -10.65 2.61 -2.79
N HIS A 160 -9.70 3.56 -2.88
CA HIS A 160 -8.32 3.30 -3.28
C HIS A 160 -7.38 3.01 -2.09
N GLN A 161 -7.87 3.17 -0.85
CA GLN A 161 -7.09 3.00 0.39
C GLN A 161 -7.29 1.63 1.03
N TYR A 162 -8.02 0.75 0.36
CA TYR A 162 -8.29 -0.58 0.84
C TYR A 162 -8.53 -1.54 -0.33
N CYS A 163 -8.46 -2.81 -0.02
CA CYS A 163 -8.90 -3.88 -0.88
C CYS A 163 -9.53 -4.99 -0.02
N GLY A 164 -10.39 -5.79 -0.62
CA GLY A 164 -11.00 -6.97 0.00
C GLY A 164 -10.35 -8.24 -0.52
N GLU A 165 -10.06 -9.19 0.37
CA GLU A 165 -9.46 -10.46 -0.05
C GLU A 165 -9.79 -11.59 0.92
N VAL A 166 -9.65 -12.83 0.43
CA VAL A 166 -9.56 -14.01 1.29
C VAL A 166 -8.17 -14.07 1.89
N THR A 167 -8.07 -14.15 3.21
CA THR A 167 -6.75 -14.29 3.85
C THR A 167 -6.53 -15.68 4.41
N TRP A 168 -5.36 -16.24 4.17
CA TRP A 168 -4.91 -17.48 4.77
C TRP A 168 -3.94 -17.23 5.93
N HIS A 169 -4.05 -18.03 6.98
CA HIS A 169 -3.17 -17.99 8.15
C HIS A 169 -2.50 -19.35 8.37
N GLU A 170 -1.32 -19.37 9.04
CA GLU A 170 -0.55 -20.60 9.33
C GLU A 170 -1.34 -21.67 10.08
N ASN A 171 -2.36 -21.27 10.84
CA ASN A 171 -3.24 -22.19 11.56
C ASN A 171 -4.20 -22.96 10.64
N GLY A 172 -4.10 -22.78 9.32
CA GLY A 172 -4.95 -23.39 8.31
C GLY A 172 -6.35 -22.78 8.24
N LYS A 173 -6.61 -21.67 8.97
CA LYS A 173 -7.89 -20.97 8.91
C LYS A 173 -7.91 -20.02 7.72
N ILE A 174 -9.03 -20.05 7.01
CA ILE A 174 -9.33 -19.20 5.87
C ILE A 174 -10.40 -18.22 6.32
N TYR A 175 -10.13 -16.93 6.14
CA TYR A 175 -11.07 -15.86 6.45
C TYR A 175 -11.60 -15.33 5.12
N GLU A 176 -12.87 -15.62 4.83
CA GLU A 176 -13.49 -15.33 3.53
C GLU A 176 -13.86 -13.86 3.34
N GLN A 177 -13.73 -13.00 4.35
CA GLN A 177 -14.22 -11.61 4.31
C GLN A 177 -13.31 -10.65 5.07
N ASN A 178 -12.07 -10.52 4.61
CA ASN A 178 -11.16 -9.53 5.18
C ASN A 178 -11.03 -8.31 4.30
N LEU A 179 -11.04 -7.14 4.95
CA LEU A 179 -10.63 -5.89 4.36
C LEU A 179 -9.19 -5.62 4.78
N ILE A 180 -8.34 -5.43 3.80
CA ILE A 180 -6.97 -5.04 4.00
C ILE A 180 -6.92 -3.53 3.79
N LEU A 181 -6.63 -2.80 4.87
CA LEU A 181 -6.37 -1.38 4.75
C LEU A 181 -4.97 -1.22 4.16
N CYS A 182 -4.91 -0.65 2.99
CA CYS A 182 -3.67 -0.23 2.39
C CYS A 182 -3.28 1.03 3.12
N SER A 183 -2.27 0.90 3.97
CA SER A 183 -1.87 1.96 4.89
C SER A 183 -1.35 3.16 4.11
N ALA A 184 -2.27 4.02 3.65
CA ALA A 184 -2.00 5.42 3.37
C ALA A 184 -1.84 6.21 4.67
N LEU A 185 -1.73 5.55 5.84
CA LEU A 185 -1.22 6.13 7.08
C LEU A 185 0.29 6.37 6.99
N LYS A 186 0.79 6.84 5.84
CA LYS A 186 1.98 7.68 5.81
C LYS A 186 1.71 8.96 6.61
N SER A 187 0.48 9.47 6.67
CA SER A 187 0.14 10.78 7.27
C SER A 187 0.56 11.02 8.73
N GLU A 188 0.70 10.00 9.59
CA GLU A 188 1.10 10.22 11.00
C GLU A 188 2.57 9.83 11.25
N GLN A 189 3.15 8.97 10.40
CA GLN A 189 4.58 8.65 10.40
C GLN A 189 5.42 9.53 9.43
N THR A 190 4.77 10.40 8.65
CA THR A 190 5.38 11.36 7.71
C THR A 190 6.11 12.49 8.40
N ASN A 191 5.87 12.75 9.69
CA ASN A 191 6.66 13.73 10.41
C ASN A 191 7.98 13.16 10.93
N LEU A 192 8.07 11.85 11.21
CA LEU A 192 9.30 11.27 11.78
C LEU A 192 10.32 10.78 10.74
N ARG A 193 9.88 10.26 9.59
CA ARG A 193 10.80 9.87 8.50
C ARG A 193 11.68 11.02 7.98
N PRO A 194 11.16 12.22 7.66
CA PRO A 194 12.01 13.31 7.20
C PRO A 194 12.97 13.75 8.29
N ILE A 195 12.54 13.77 9.56
CA ILE A 195 13.43 14.14 10.68
C ILE A 195 14.59 13.14 10.82
N LYS A 196 14.31 11.83 10.74
CA LYS A 196 15.37 10.80 10.80
C LYS A 196 16.35 10.94 9.63
N SER A 197 15.85 11.03 8.40
CA SER A 197 16.70 11.15 7.21
C SER A 197 17.56 12.42 7.23
N ILE A 198 16.98 13.57 7.62
CA ILE A 198 17.70 14.83 7.78
C ILE A 198 18.75 14.73 8.89
N LEU A 199 18.40 14.15 10.05
CA LEU A 199 19.33 14.00 11.18
C LEU A 199 20.52 13.12 10.81
N TYR A 200 20.27 11.92 10.24
CA TYR A 200 21.34 11.02 9.82
C TYR A 200 22.18 11.63 8.69
N GLY A 201 21.55 12.24 7.70
CA GLY A 201 22.24 12.94 6.63
C GLY A 201 23.16 14.04 7.15
N THR A 202 22.68 14.87 8.08
CA THR A 202 23.47 15.96 8.68
C THR A 202 24.64 15.43 9.51
N LEU A 203 24.42 14.38 10.31
CA LEU A 203 25.49 13.75 11.10
C LEU A 203 26.57 13.12 10.23
N LEU A 204 26.19 12.49 9.11
CA LEU A 204 27.12 11.92 8.14
C LEU A 204 27.97 13.01 7.46
N ILE A 205 27.36 14.11 7.00
CA ILE A 205 28.09 15.24 6.42
C ILE A 205 29.06 15.85 7.45
N LEU A 206 28.61 16.05 8.70
CA LEU A 206 29.48 16.57 9.76
C LEU A 206 30.67 15.63 10.03
N GLY A 207 30.42 14.32 10.07
CA GLY A 207 31.48 13.30 10.18
C GLY A 207 32.45 13.36 8.99
N GLY A 208 31.94 13.52 7.77
CA GLY A 208 32.75 13.68 6.55
C GLY A 208 33.67 14.90 6.61
N ILE A 209 33.19 16.04 7.13
CA ILE A 209 34.01 17.25 7.34
C ILE A 209 35.13 17.00 8.36
N CYS A 210 34.83 16.34 9.48
CA CYS A 210 35.86 15.98 10.47
C CYS A 210 36.94 15.05 9.88
N LEU A 211 36.55 14.09 9.04
CA LEU A 211 37.49 13.22 8.33
C LEU A 211 38.32 13.98 7.30
N LEU A 212 37.72 14.92 6.56
CA LEU A 212 38.43 15.79 5.63
C LEU A 212 39.51 16.61 6.33
N ILE A 213 39.20 17.20 7.50
CA ILE A 213 40.19 17.93 8.31
C ILE A 213 41.31 16.98 8.75
N THR A 214 40.98 15.78 9.22
CA THR A 214 41.95 14.78 9.66
C THR A 214 42.90 14.34 8.54
N VAL A 215 42.37 14.07 7.35
CA VAL A 215 43.13 13.73 6.14
C VAL A 215 44.02 14.91 5.74
N SER A 216 43.48 16.13 5.74
CA SER A 216 44.22 17.34 5.39
C SER A 216 45.42 17.56 6.31
N VAL A 217 45.22 17.52 7.63
CA VAL A 217 46.31 17.66 8.62
C VAL A 217 47.37 16.58 8.43
N SER A 218 46.93 15.34 8.18
CA SER A 218 47.84 14.20 7.92
C SER A 218 48.63 14.36 6.62
N LEU A 219 48.12 15.10 5.64
CA LEU A 219 48.83 15.43 4.40
C LEU A 219 49.83 16.59 4.60
N TYR A 220 49.48 17.59 5.43
CA TYR A 220 50.34 18.76 5.70
C TYR A 220 51.52 18.46 6.63
N LEU A 221 51.43 17.46 7.50
CA LEU A 221 52.52 17.08 8.40
C LEU A 221 53.38 15.96 7.79
N PRO A 222 54.54 16.28 7.17
CA PRO A 222 55.37 15.31 6.47
C PRO A 222 55.96 14.24 7.40
N GLU A 223 56.07 14.54 8.69
CA GLU A 223 56.56 13.62 9.73
C GLU A 223 55.62 12.41 9.91
N LEU A 224 54.31 12.61 9.79
CA LEU A 224 53.34 11.51 9.87
C LEU A 224 53.33 10.65 8.61
N ARG A 225 53.68 11.18 7.44
CA ARG A 225 53.66 10.45 6.17
C ARG A 225 54.73 9.34 6.07
N ARG A 226 55.83 9.43 6.84
CA ARG A 226 56.97 8.51 6.69
C ARG A 226 56.69 7.08 7.15
N ARG A 227 55.81 6.85 8.13
CA ARG A 227 55.53 5.50 8.64
C ARG A 227 54.49 4.78 7.77
N MET A 228 54.78 3.53 7.39
CA MET A 228 53.88 2.71 6.55
C MET A 228 52.48 2.55 7.16
N HIS A 229 52.37 2.37 8.47
CA HIS A 229 51.07 2.29 9.17
C HIS A 229 50.20 3.54 8.98
N ASN A 230 50.82 4.72 8.95
CA ASN A 230 50.09 5.98 8.78
C ASN A 230 49.54 6.13 7.36
N LYS A 231 50.17 5.53 6.35
CA LYS A 231 49.65 5.53 4.97
C LYS A 231 48.39 4.69 4.84
N ILE A 232 48.35 3.53 5.49
CA ILE A 232 47.16 2.66 5.52
C ILE A 232 46.01 3.38 6.22
N ALA A 233 46.28 3.96 7.40
CA ALA A 233 45.28 4.74 8.14
C ALA A 233 44.76 5.94 7.34
N LEU A 234 45.64 6.65 6.61
CA LEU A 234 45.26 7.77 5.75
C LEU A 234 44.35 7.31 4.59
N SER A 235 44.67 6.20 3.94
CA SER A 235 43.86 5.63 2.87
C SER A 235 42.46 5.25 3.37
N HIS A 236 42.39 4.62 4.54
CA HIS A 236 41.13 4.21 5.15
C HIS A 236 40.27 5.41 5.58
N ASN A 237 40.87 6.45 6.16
CA ASN A 237 40.14 7.66 6.51
C ASN A 237 39.64 8.42 5.26
N ALA A 238 40.40 8.36 4.16
CA ALA A 238 39.99 8.94 2.89
C ALA A 238 38.82 8.18 2.25
N SER A 239 38.79 6.84 2.29
CA SER A 239 37.65 6.07 1.78
C SER A 239 36.39 6.29 2.63
N LEU A 240 36.51 6.27 3.97
CA LEU A 240 35.40 6.59 4.87
C LEU A 240 34.85 8.00 4.65
N MET A 241 35.72 8.98 4.37
CA MET A 241 35.30 10.35 4.06
C MET A 241 34.40 10.39 2.82
N VAL A 242 34.77 9.69 1.74
CA VAL A 242 33.97 9.61 0.51
C VAL A 242 32.63 8.95 0.78
N ALA A 243 32.62 7.81 1.49
CA ALA A 243 31.38 7.11 1.84
C ALA A 243 30.41 8.00 2.63
N TYR A 244 30.93 8.76 3.62
CA TYR A 244 30.12 9.63 4.46
C TYR A 244 29.49 10.78 3.67
N PHE A 245 30.23 11.38 2.74
CA PHE A 245 29.67 12.40 1.86
C PHE A 245 28.64 11.84 0.90
N THR A 246 28.91 10.70 0.27
CA THR A 246 27.99 10.11 -0.71
C THR A 246 26.68 9.69 -0.07
N TRP A 247 26.72 9.01 1.09
CA TRP A 247 25.52 8.67 1.84
C TRP A 247 24.82 9.90 2.44
N GLY A 248 25.57 10.86 2.97
CA GLY A 248 24.99 12.10 3.50
C GLY A 248 24.22 12.90 2.45
N ILE A 249 24.79 13.03 1.24
CA ILE A 249 24.14 13.69 0.10
C ILE A 249 22.91 12.91 -0.36
N GLY A 250 23.00 11.57 -0.43
CA GLY A 250 21.88 10.70 -0.78
C GLY A 250 20.68 10.85 0.15
N GLN A 251 20.93 10.94 1.46
CA GLN A 251 19.88 11.15 2.47
C GLN A 251 19.26 12.56 2.41
N LEU A 252 20.07 13.59 2.14
CA LEU A 252 19.60 14.99 2.12
C LEU A 252 18.92 15.40 0.80
N SER A 253 19.13 14.65 -0.28
CA SER A 253 18.60 14.97 -1.60
C SER A 253 17.67 13.85 -2.11
N PRO A 254 16.40 13.81 -1.64
CA PRO A 254 15.45 12.78 -2.06
C PRO A 254 15.07 12.83 -3.54
N ASN A 255 15.46 13.90 -4.25
CA ASN A 255 15.18 14.12 -5.67
C ASN A 255 16.45 14.05 -6.53
N LEU A 256 17.41 13.21 -6.15
CA LEU A 256 18.56 12.91 -7.01
C LEU A 256 18.05 12.16 -8.25
N GLY A 257 18.30 12.72 -9.44
CA GLY A 257 17.95 12.05 -10.69
C GLY A 257 18.70 10.72 -10.85
N ASP A 258 18.16 9.81 -11.66
CA ASP A 258 18.61 8.41 -11.80
C ASP A 258 20.13 8.23 -11.99
N ARG A 259 20.79 9.20 -12.64
CA ARG A 259 22.25 9.18 -12.84
C ARG A 259 23.04 9.28 -11.54
N SER A 260 22.56 10.04 -10.57
CA SER A 260 23.22 10.21 -9.28
C SER A 260 23.08 8.97 -8.39
N CYS A 261 21.98 8.22 -8.50
CA CYS A 261 21.80 6.94 -7.82
C CYS A 261 22.85 5.91 -8.26
N MET A 262 23.20 5.89 -9.54
CA MET A 262 24.24 5.00 -10.07
C MET A 262 25.62 5.32 -9.46
N PHE A 263 25.99 6.60 -9.33
CA PHE A 263 27.25 6.99 -8.68
C PHE A 263 27.30 6.62 -7.19
N ILE A 264 26.17 6.73 -6.49
CA ILE A 264 26.07 6.34 -5.07
C ILE A 264 26.27 4.82 -4.94
N GLY A 265 25.65 4.01 -5.79
CA GLY A 265 25.83 2.56 -5.79
C GLY A 265 27.28 2.12 -6.04
N PHE A 266 27.97 2.75 -7.00
CA PHE A 266 29.38 2.43 -7.27
C PHE A 266 30.33 2.77 -6.11
N SER A 267 29.98 3.75 -5.29
CA SER A 267 30.80 4.10 -4.11
C SER A 267 30.71 3.08 -2.97
N GLU A 268 29.78 2.13 -3.05
CA GLU A 268 29.55 1.08 -2.05
C GLU A 268 30.41 -0.17 -2.30
N GLU A 269 30.96 -0.32 -3.51
CA GLU A 269 31.84 -1.44 -3.90
C GLU A 269 33.34 -1.16 -3.66
N ILE A 270 33.72 0.05 -3.23
CA ILE A 270 35.12 0.48 -3.00
C ILE A 270 35.46 0.47 -1.50
#